data_AF-A0A7S1UB98-F1
#
_entry.id   AF-A0A7S1UB98-F1
#
_cell.length_a   1.000
_cell.length_b   1.000
_cell.length_c   1.000
_cell.angle_alpha   90.00
_cell.angle_beta   90.00
_cell.angle_gamma   90.00
#
_symmetry.space_group_name_H-M   'P 1'
#
loop_
_entity.id
_entity.type
_entity.pdbx_description
1 polymer ?
#
loop_
_entity_poly.entity_id
_entity_poly.type
_entity_poly.pdbx_seq_one_letter_code
_entity_poly.pdbx_strand_id
1 'polypeptide(L)'
;PPIFEQLAPPALAGICAALLTSPGDAERFRKKPAFGVKDPAVSVSEDGFDLFLEEEPEEPKLAPPQSARLQAALEALQPLRDEVAERQQRAGVVANGFEPELEGAFAGAAEAWANGWDWMDLQRACVLDDGDLVRLLRRAMELLRQLQTLRHDLLPPNVAPLARFALDGMVRYPVGDDIMMAASGVVDGTADDDYDDEGEDDDDDVVDAAALDGEGEGEYEDEDEDEYV
;
A
#
# COMPACT_ATOMS: atom_id res chain seq x y z
N PRO A 1 -12.87 -17.56 -18.54
CA PRO A 1 -12.88 -18.66 -17.55
C PRO A 1 -13.38 -18.12 -16.20
N PRO A 2 -14.03 -18.92 -15.34
CA PRO A 2 -14.43 -18.44 -14.03
C PRO A 2 -13.20 -18.38 -13.11
N ILE A 3 -12.48 -17.26 -13.17
CA ILE A 3 -11.18 -17.01 -12.49
C ILE A 3 -11.25 -17.34 -10.99
N PHE A 4 -12.41 -17.17 -10.38
CA PHE A 4 -12.63 -17.32 -8.94
C PHE A 4 -13.11 -18.70 -8.49
N GLU A 5 -13.56 -19.60 -9.39
CA GLU A 5 -14.19 -20.87 -8.98
C GLU A 5 -13.22 -21.86 -8.32
N GLN A 6 -11.94 -21.84 -8.70
CA GLN A 6 -10.92 -22.77 -8.22
C GLN A 6 -9.87 -22.10 -7.34
N LEU A 7 -10.11 -20.84 -6.95
CA LEU A 7 -9.14 -20.02 -6.26
C LEU A 7 -9.14 -20.36 -4.76
N ALA A 8 -7.95 -20.57 -4.20
CA ALA A 8 -7.78 -20.68 -2.75
C ALA A 8 -7.83 -19.28 -2.12
N PRO A 9 -8.26 -19.14 -0.85
CA PRO A 9 -8.32 -17.82 -0.22
C PRO A 9 -6.99 -17.04 -0.27
N PRO A 10 -5.81 -17.63 0.02
CA PRO A 10 -4.54 -16.89 -0.08
C PRO A 10 -4.25 -16.37 -1.49
N ALA A 11 -4.60 -17.14 -2.52
CA ALA A 11 -4.41 -16.71 -3.91
C ALA A 11 -5.25 -15.47 -4.27
N LEU A 12 -6.41 -15.27 -3.63
CA LEU A 12 -7.21 -14.06 -3.81
C LEU A 12 -6.49 -12.82 -3.26
N ALA A 13 -5.77 -12.94 -2.14
CA ALA A 13 -4.92 -11.86 -1.63
C ALA A 13 -3.80 -11.51 -2.64
N GLY A 14 -3.23 -12.53 -3.28
CA GLY A 14 -2.25 -12.35 -4.36
C GLY A 14 -2.82 -11.59 -5.56
N ILE A 15 -4.03 -11.93 -6.02
CA ILE A 15 -4.70 -11.19 -7.09
C ILE A 15 -4.94 -9.73 -6.68
N CYS A 16 -5.42 -9.47 -5.46
CA CYS A 16 -5.61 -8.11 -4.98
C CYS A 16 -4.30 -7.31 -5.00
N ALA A 17 -3.19 -7.91 -4.56
CA ALA A 17 -1.89 -7.26 -4.61
C ALA A 17 -1.42 -6.96 -6.05
N ALA A 18 -1.61 -7.89 -6.98
CA ALA A 18 -1.27 -7.69 -8.39
C ALA A 18 -2.04 -6.53 -9.05
N LEU A 19 -3.27 -6.28 -8.61
CA LEU A 19 -4.13 -5.19 -9.12
C LEU A 19 -3.75 -3.81 -8.56
N LEU A 20 -2.95 -3.74 -7.49
CA LEU A 20 -2.63 -2.51 -6.76
C LEU A 20 -1.29 -1.88 -7.16
N THR A 21 -0.52 -2.56 -8.00
CA THR A 21 0.85 -2.19 -8.36
C THR A 21 0.86 -1.38 -9.65
N SER A 22 1.61 -0.28 -9.66
CA SER A 22 1.75 0.60 -10.82
C SER A 22 3.00 0.24 -11.68
N PRO A 23 3.03 0.61 -12.97
CA PRO A 23 4.21 0.51 -13.83
C PRO A 23 5.52 1.00 -13.21
N GLY A 24 5.44 2.08 -12.42
CA GLY A 24 6.60 2.67 -11.76
C GLY A 24 7.10 1.87 -10.56
N ASP A 25 6.24 1.07 -9.94
CA ASP A 25 6.59 0.29 -8.75
C ASP A 25 7.60 -0.80 -9.16
N ALA A 26 7.25 -1.67 -10.12
CA ALA A 26 8.13 -2.74 -10.57
C ALA A 26 9.50 -2.24 -11.09
N GLU A 27 9.53 -1.13 -11.84
CA GLU A 27 10.80 -0.53 -12.30
C GLU A 27 11.61 0.09 -11.16
N ARG A 28 10.96 0.79 -10.22
CA ARG A 28 11.63 1.35 -9.03
C ARG A 28 12.26 0.25 -8.19
N PHE A 29 11.62 -0.91 -8.10
CA PHE A 29 12.13 -2.06 -7.34
C PHE A 29 13.22 -2.84 -8.09
N ARG A 30 13.17 -2.93 -9.43
CA ARG A 30 14.27 -3.51 -10.23
C ARG A 30 15.54 -2.65 -10.24
N LYS A 31 15.41 -1.33 -10.07
CA LYS A 31 16.53 -0.37 -10.14
C LYS A 31 17.19 -0.08 -8.79
N LYS A 32 16.60 -0.51 -7.66
CA LYS A 32 17.28 -0.38 -6.36
C LYS A 32 18.49 -1.31 -6.33
N PRO A 33 19.72 -0.80 -6.16
CA PRO A 33 20.83 -1.67 -5.80
C PRO A 33 20.48 -2.36 -4.47
N ALA A 34 20.85 -3.63 -4.32
CA ALA A 34 20.78 -4.31 -3.03
C ALA A 34 21.40 -3.38 -1.98
N PHE A 35 20.60 -2.97 -1.00
CA PHE A 35 21.01 -2.03 0.03
C PHE A 35 22.17 -2.68 0.79
N GLY A 36 23.40 -2.26 0.52
CA GLY A 36 24.60 -2.90 1.08
C GLY A 36 25.89 -2.71 0.27
N VAL A 37 25.83 -2.46 -1.04
CA VAL A 37 27.06 -2.20 -1.83
C VAL A 37 27.49 -0.75 -1.62
N LYS A 38 28.26 -0.47 -0.55
CA LYS A 38 29.11 0.73 -0.51
C LYS A 38 30.08 0.65 -1.68
N ASP A 39 30.19 1.73 -2.46
CA ASP A 39 31.23 1.88 -3.46
C ASP A 39 32.60 1.53 -2.83
N PRO A 40 33.39 0.60 -3.40
CA PRO A 40 34.68 0.20 -2.85
C PRO A 40 35.73 1.27 -3.20
N ALA A 41 35.57 2.48 -2.68
CA ALA A 41 36.49 3.57 -2.93
C ALA A 41 36.57 4.59 -1.78
N VAL A 42 36.75 4.18 -0.52
CA VAL A 42 37.37 5.05 0.50
C VAL A 42 38.26 4.26 1.47
N SER A 43 39.56 4.53 1.33
CA SER A 43 40.72 4.46 2.24
C SER A 43 40.76 3.49 3.43
N VAL A 44 41.87 2.74 3.42
CA VAL A 44 42.51 1.99 4.51
C VAL A 44 42.75 2.87 5.75
N SER A 45 42.34 2.37 6.92
CA SER A 45 42.82 2.81 8.23
C SER A 45 43.58 1.65 8.86
N GLU A 46 44.87 1.83 9.10
CA GLU A 46 45.71 0.94 9.90
C GLU A 46 45.35 1.17 11.37
N ASP A 47 44.43 0.39 11.94
CA ASP A 47 44.46 -0.04 13.35
C ASP A 47 43.15 -0.77 13.72
N GLY A 48 43.31 -2.02 14.19
CA GLY A 48 42.43 -2.60 15.20
C GLY A 48 41.15 -3.33 14.75
N PHE A 49 41.26 -4.65 14.62
CA PHE A 49 40.17 -5.62 14.88
C PHE A 49 38.88 -5.46 14.04
N ASP A 50 38.98 -5.64 12.72
CA ASP A 50 37.82 -6.04 11.93
C ASP A 50 37.63 -7.55 12.01
N LEU A 51 36.68 -7.97 12.86
CA LEU A 51 35.93 -9.20 12.63
C LEU A 51 35.13 -8.98 11.34
N PHE A 52 35.77 -9.24 10.19
CA PHE A 52 35.08 -9.40 8.92
C PHE A 52 34.11 -10.57 9.08
N LEU A 53 32.87 -10.25 9.45
CA LEU A 53 31.73 -11.06 9.04
C LEU A 53 31.76 -10.99 7.52
N GLU A 54 32.27 -12.04 6.89
CA GLU A 54 32.06 -12.25 5.47
C GLU A 54 30.54 -12.20 5.28
N GLU A 55 30.03 -11.07 4.74
CA GLU A 55 28.66 -10.99 4.27
C GLU A 55 28.54 -12.07 3.19
N GLU A 56 27.95 -13.21 3.57
CA GLU A 56 27.61 -14.25 2.62
C GLU A 56 26.86 -13.59 1.47
N PRO A 57 27.21 -13.89 0.20
CA PRO A 57 26.57 -13.23 -0.92
C PRO A 57 25.06 -13.44 -0.82
N GLU A 58 24.31 -12.37 -0.52
CA GLU A 58 22.85 -12.41 -0.46
C GLU A 58 22.36 -12.97 -1.79
N GLU A 59 21.79 -14.17 -1.77
CA GLU A 59 21.09 -14.73 -2.93
C GLU A 59 20.08 -13.69 -3.42
N PRO A 60 19.93 -13.49 -4.75
CA PRO A 60 19.02 -12.49 -5.26
C PRO A 60 17.62 -12.78 -4.72
N LYS A 61 17.06 -11.82 -3.96
CA LYS A 61 15.74 -11.93 -3.34
C LYS A 61 14.72 -12.21 -4.44
N LEU A 62 14.35 -13.48 -4.62
CA LEU A 62 13.35 -13.91 -5.57
C LEU A 62 12.01 -13.74 -4.89
N ALA A 63 11.13 -12.92 -5.49
CA ALA A 63 9.75 -12.77 -5.05
C ALA A 63 9.15 -14.11 -4.59
N PRO A 64 8.38 -14.15 -3.48
CA PRO A 64 7.86 -15.39 -2.94
C PRO A 64 7.14 -16.23 -4.02
N PRO A 65 7.31 -17.56 -4.03
CA PRO A 65 6.78 -18.40 -5.09
C PRO A 65 5.26 -18.31 -5.12
N GLN A 66 4.71 -18.07 -6.31
CA GLN A 66 3.27 -18.07 -6.53
C GLN A 66 2.75 -19.48 -6.68
N SER A 67 1.59 -19.79 -6.11
CA SER A 67 0.92 -21.06 -6.36
C SER A 67 0.49 -21.18 -7.83
N ALA A 68 0.39 -22.41 -8.33
CA ALA A 68 -0.09 -22.64 -9.70
C ALA A 68 -1.50 -22.07 -9.95
N ARG A 69 -2.33 -21.97 -8.89
CA ARG A 69 -3.67 -21.37 -8.98
C ARG A 69 -3.61 -19.86 -9.14
N LEU A 70 -2.72 -19.19 -8.39
CA LEU A 70 -2.50 -17.76 -8.55
C LEU A 70 -1.95 -17.44 -9.95
N GLN A 71 -0.94 -18.18 -10.40
CA GLN A 71 -0.36 -18.01 -11.74
C GLN A 71 -1.43 -18.15 -12.83
N ALA A 72 -2.21 -19.24 -12.81
CA ALA A 72 -3.29 -19.45 -13.77
C ALA A 72 -4.36 -18.35 -13.73
N ALA A 73 -4.67 -17.81 -12.54
CA ALA A 73 -5.61 -16.71 -12.40
C ALA A 73 -5.08 -15.40 -13.00
N LEU A 74 -3.80 -15.07 -12.76
CA LEU A 74 -3.15 -13.89 -13.35
C LEU A 74 -3.06 -14.01 -14.88
N GLU A 75 -2.68 -15.17 -15.39
CA GLU A 75 -2.69 -15.46 -16.84
C GLU A 75 -4.09 -15.30 -17.43
N ALA A 76 -5.14 -15.74 -16.73
CA ALA A 76 -6.52 -15.59 -17.17
C ALA A 76 -7.04 -14.13 -17.09
N LEU A 77 -6.45 -13.28 -16.24
CA LEU A 77 -6.76 -11.86 -16.15
C LEU A 77 -6.06 -11.02 -17.23
N GLN A 78 -4.94 -11.50 -17.77
CA GLN A 78 -4.14 -10.75 -18.76
C GLN A 78 -4.94 -10.28 -19.98
N PRO A 79 -5.78 -11.11 -20.65
CA PRO A 79 -6.57 -10.65 -21.79
C PRO A 79 -7.60 -9.57 -21.42
N LEU A 80 -8.16 -9.62 -20.20
CA LEU A 80 -9.11 -8.60 -19.73
C LEU A 80 -8.41 -7.28 -19.47
N ARG A 81 -7.21 -7.33 -18.89
CA ARG A 81 -6.34 -6.16 -18.73
C ARG A 81 -6.02 -5.53 -20.09
N ASP A 82 -5.65 -6.35 -21.07
CA ASP A 82 -5.30 -5.87 -22.41
C ASP A 82 -6.50 -5.23 -23.10
N GLU A 83 -7.70 -5.81 -22.95
CA GLU A 83 -8.94 -5.23 -23.46
C GLU A 83 -9.28 -3.88 -22.81
N VAL A 84 -9.09 -3.74 -21.48
CA VAL A 84 -9.28 -2.47 -20.78
C VAL A 84 -8.29 -1.42 -21.27
N ALA A 85 -7.01 -1.79 -21.40
CA ALA A 85 -5.96 -0.90 -21.89
C ALA A 85 -6.26 -0.42 -23.33
N GLU A 86 -6.67 -1.32 -24.22
CA GLU A 86 -7.04 -0.98 -25.60
C GLU A 86 -8.23 0.00 -25.64
N ARG A 87 -9.24 -0.22 -24.78
CA ARG A 87 -10.40 0.67 -24.68
C ARG A 87 -10.02 2.05 -24.13
N GLN A 88 -9.19 2.12 -23.10
CA GLN A 88 -8.67 3.39 -22.58
C GLN A 88 -7.85 4.15 -23.62
N GLN A 89 -7.03 3.45 -24.40
CA GLN A 89 -6.23 4.03 -25.47
C GLN A 89 -7.12 4.63 -26.55
N ARG A 90 -8.13 3.89 -27.00
CA ARG A 90 -9.11 4.37 -27.99
C ARG A 90 -9.90 5.58 -27.48
N ALA A 91 -10.18 5.64 -26.19
CA ALA A 91 -10.87 6.75 -25.55
C ALA A 91 -9.96 7.97 -25.25
N GLY A 92 -8.65 7.86 -25.48
CA GLY A 92 -7.70 8.94 -25.19
C GLY A 92 -7.41 9.15 -23.69
N VAL A 93 -7.75 8.19 -22.83
CA VAL A 93 -7.63 8.29 -21.36
C VAL A 93 -6.22 7.95 -20.86
N VAL A 94 -5.38 7.34 -21.71
CA VAL A 94 -4.04 6.82 -21.34
C VAL A 94 -3.01 7.94 -21.03
N ALA A 95 -3.34 9.20 -21.28
CA ALA A 95 -2.42 10.33 -21.10
C ALA A 95 -1.91 10.54 -19.64
N ASN A 96 -2.52 9.91 -18.63
CA ASN A 96 -2.27 10.21 -17.21
C ASN A 96 -1.62 9.07 -16.39
N GLY A 97 -1.01 8.06 -17.03
CA GLY A 97 -0.26 7.02 -16.30
C GLY A 97 -1.13 5.96 -15.60
N PHE A 98 -2.41 5.84 -15.98
CA PHE A 98 -3.37 4.87 -15.47
C PHE A 98 -3.51 3.63 -16.36
N GLU A 99 -2.40 3.09 -16.85
CA GLU A 99 -2.46 1.83 -17.57
C GLU A 99 -2.66 0.69 -16.57
N PRO A 100 -3.71 -0.15 -16.72
CA PRO A 100 -3.92 -1.27 -15.82
C PRO A 100 -2.72 -2.21 -15.95
N GLU A 101 -2.12 -2.61 -14.84
CA GLU A 101 -1.05 -3.60 -14.82
C GLU A 101 -1.40 -4.73 -13.85
N LEU A 102 -0.75 -5.87 -14.07
CA LEU A 102 -0.88 -7.07 -13.26
C LEU A 102 0.54 -7.53 -12.92
N GLU A 103 1.11 -7.00 -11.84
CA GLU A 103 2.48 -7.37 -11.45
C GLU A 103 2.46 -8.65 -10.63
N GLY A 104 2.94 -9.74 -11.24
CA GLY A 104 3.00 -11.04 -10.59
C GLY A 104 4.00 -11.10 -9.43
N ALA A 105 5.11 -10.36 -9.49
CA ALA A 105 6.16 -10.47 -8.48
C ALA A 105 5.64 -10.17 -7.05
N PHE A 106 4.70 -9.25 -6.91
CA PHE A 106 4.16 -8.86 -5.61
C PHE A 106 2.94 -9.69 -5.19
N ALA A 107 2.29 -10.36 -6.15
CA ALA A 107 1.18 -11.26 -5.90
C ALA A 107 1.58 -12.43 -4.99
N GLY A 108 2.77 -12.99 -5.20
CA GLY A 108 3.31 -14.08 -4.39
C GLY A 108 3.51 -13.68 -2.92
N ALA A 109 3.91 -12.44 -2.66
CA ALA A 109 4.12 -11.96 -1.29
C ALA A 109 2.80 -11.88 -0.49
N ALA A 110 1.74 -11.37 -1.11
CA ALA A 110 0.43 -11.33 -0.46
C ALA A 110 -0.20 -12.73 -0.29
N GLU A 111 -0.01 -13.63 -1.26
CA GLU A 111 -0.43 -15.03 -1.12
C GLU A 111 0.31 -15.74 0.02
N ALA A 112 1.64 -15.61 0.07
CA ALA A 112 2.48 -16.17 1.12
C ALA A 112 2.07 -15.65 2.51
N TRP A 113 1.83 -14.34 2.63
CA TRP A 113 1.33 -13.74 3.86
C TRP A 113 -0.05 -14.28 4.25
N ALA A 114 -1.02 -14.29 3.35
CA ALA A 114 -2.35 -14.84 3.66
C ALA A 114 -2.30 -16.33 4.02
N ASN A 115 -1.29 -17.07 3.54
CA ASN A 115 -1.06 -18.47 3.84
C ASN A 115 -0.26 -18.71 5.14
N GLY A 116 0.04 -17.66 5.90
CA GLY A 116 0.64 -17.79 7.23
C GLY A 116 2.17 -17.79 7.27
N TRP A 117 2.85 -17.32 6.22
CA TRP A 117 4.30 -17.13 6.28
C TRP A 117 4.70 -16.23 7.45
N ASP A 118 5.87 -16.51 8.02
CA ASP A 118 6.50 -15.65 9.01
C ASP A 118 6.95 -14.32 8.35
N TRP A 119 6.91 -13.25 9.13
CA TRP A 119 7.26 -11.91 8.64
C TRP A 119 8.72 -11.84 8.19
N MET A 120 9.65 -12.40 8.98
CA MET A 120 11.08 -12.34 8.67
C MET A 120 11.41 -13.16 7.41
N ASP A 121 10.73 -14.29 7.22
CA ASP A 121 10.91 -15.10 6.01
C ASP A 121 10.33 -14.40 4.78
N LEU A 122 9.20 -13.70 4.93
CA LEU A 122 8.63 -12.90 3.86
C LEU A 122 9.54 -11.72 3.46
N GLN A 123 10.13 -11.03 4.44
CA GLN A 123 11.09 -9.95 4.20
C GLN A 123 12.34 -10.44 3.47
N ARG A 124 12.88 -11.61 3.86
CA ARG A 124 14.04 -12.21 3.18
C ARG A 124 13.75 -12.59 1.74
N ALA A 125 12.54 -13.06 1.47
CA ALA A 125 12.11 -13.47 0.13
C ALA A 125 11.60 -12.29 -0.73
N CYS A 126 11.38 -11.10 -0.18
CA CYS A 126 10.81 -9.98 -0.92
C CYS A 126 11.85 -8.91 -1.24
N VAL A 127 11.76 -8.35 -2.45
CA VAL A 127 12.59 -7.19 -2.87
C VAL A 127 12.06 -5.88 -2.28
N LEU A 128 10.84 -5.87 -1.76
CA LEU A 128 10.23 -4.68 -1.16
C LEU A 128 10.88 -4.34 0.19
N ASP A 129 11.08 -3.05 0.43
CA ASP A 129 11.37 -2.57 1.78
C ASP A 129 10.19 -2.87 2.71
N ASP A 130 10.46 -3.05 3.99
CA ASP A 130 9.46 -3.38 5.02
C ASP A 130 8.21 -2.49 4.96
N GLY A 131 8.41 -1.17 4.84
CA GLY A 131 7.31 -0.22 4.76
C GLY A 131 6.48 -0.36 3.48
N ASP A 132 7.12 -0.67 2.35
CA ASP A 132 6.44 -0.90 1.08
C ASP A 132 5.69 -2.24 1.08
N LEU A 133 6.27 -3.28 1.68
CA LEU A 133 5.63 -4.58 1.88
C LEU A 133 4.39 -4.44 2.79
N VAL A 134 4.52 -3.76 3.94
CA VAL A 134 3.37 -3.48 4.83
C VAL A 134 2.29 -2.70 4.08
N ARG A 135 2.67 -1.66 3.32
CA ARG A 135 1.72 -0.83 2.56
C ARG A 135 0.99 -1.63 1.47
N LEU A 136 1.70 -2.50 0.75
CA LEU A 136 1.11 -3.40 -0.24
C LEU A 136 0.09 -4.34 0.43
N LEU A 137 0.49 -5.03 1.50
CA LEU A 137 -0.35 -6.01 2.19
C LEU A 137 -1.59 -5.35 2.81
N ARG A 138 -1.45 -4.15 3.40
CA ARG A 138 -2.59 -3.36 3.93
C ARG A 138 -3.55 -2.94 2.83
N ARG A 139 -3.06 -2.49 1.66
CA ARG A 139 -3.93 -2.17 0.52
C ARG A 139 -4.63 -3.42 -0.02
N ALA A 140 -3.95 -4.57 -0.06
CA ALA A 140 -4.57 -5.83 -0.42
C ALA A 140 -5.69 -6.23 0.57
N MET A 141 -5.46 -6.07 1.88
CA MET A 141 -6.50 -6.25 2.90
C MET A 141 -7.70 -5.34 2.67
N GLU A 142 -7.47 -4.09 2.28
CA GLU A 142 -8.54 -3.15 2.01
C GLU A 142 -9.37 -3.57 0.78
N LEU A 143 -8.73 -4.00 -0.31
CA LEU A 143 -9.46 -4.58 -1.44
C LEU A 143 -10.25 -5.83 -1.05
N LEU A 144 -9.70 -6.71 -0.21
CA LEU A 144 -10.42 -7.88 0.30
C LEU A 144 -11.66 -7.49 1.13
N ARG A 145 -11.62 -6.37 1.86
CA ARG A 145 -12.81 -5.83 2.55
C ARG A 145 -13.83 -5.31 1.54
N GLN A 146 -13.39 -4.57 0.53
CA GLN A 146 -14.28 -4.06 -0.52
C GLN A 146 -14.98 -5.21 -1.26
N LEU A 147 -14.27 -6.30 -1.57
CA LEU A 147 -14.87 -7.48 -2.20
C LEU A 147 -16.02 -8.09 -1.39
N GLN A 148 -16.01 -7.94 -0.06
CA GLN A 148 -17.08 -8.44 0.81
C GLN A 148 -18.31 -7.51 0.82
N THR A 149 -18.15 -6.22 0.52
CA THR A 149 -19.23 -5.23 0.54
C THR A 149 -19.84 -4.96 -0.84
N LEU A 150 -19.19 -5.43 -1.90
CA LEU A 150 -19.72 -5.35 -3.26
C LEU A 150 -21.06 -6.07 -3.38
N ARG A 151 -21.92 -5.53 -4.24
CA ARG A 151 -23.23 -6.10 -4.48
C ARG A 151 -23.12 -7.51 -5.09
N HIS A 152 -24.01 -8.40 -4.67
CA HIS A 152 -24.03 -9.80 -5.07
C HIS A 152 -24.30 -10.05 -6.57
N ASP A 153 -24.78 -9.04 -7.30
CA ASP A 153 -24.99 -9.11 -8.75
C ASP A 153 -23.71 -8.88 -9.56
N LEU A 154 -22.67 -8.31 -8.95
CA LEU A 154 -21.41 -7.95 -9.62
C LEU A 154 -20.35 -9.05 -9.52
N LEU A 155 -20.44 -9.92 -8.52
CA LEU A 155 -19.44 -10.95 -8.24
C LEU A 155 -20.07 -12.33 -8.07
N PRO A 156 -19.36 -13.41 -8.46
CA PRO A 156 -19.76 -14.77 -8.12
C PRO A 156 -19.97 -14.94 -6.59
N PRO A 157 -20.95 -15.76 -6.16
CA PRO A 157 -21.33 -15.87 -4.75
C PRO A 157 -20.23 -16.43 -3.84
N ASN A 158 -19.21 -17.07 -4.40
CA ASN A 158 -18.06 -17.59 -3.67
C ASN A 158 -16.98 -16.55 -3.38
N VAL A 159 -16.99 -15.37 -4.02
CA VAL A 159 -15.92 -14.36 -3.84
C VAL A 159 -15.94 -13.73 -2.45
N ALA A 160 -17.10 -13.32 -1.95
CA ALA A 160 -17.21 -12.72 -0.62
C ALA A 160 -16.70 -13.65 0.51
N PRO A 161 -17.09 -14.93 0.60
CA PRO A 161 -16.53 -15.83 1.61
C PRO A 161 -15.03 -16.10 1.38
N LEU A 162 -14.57 -16.24 0.13
CA LEU A 162 -13.13 -16.36 -0.15
C LEU A 162 -12.34 -15.14 0.34
N ALA A 163 -12.85 -13.93 0.08
CA ALA A 163 -12.23 -12.69 0.51
C ALA A 163 -12.18 -12.58 2.04
N ARG A 164 -13.23 -13.04 2.72
CA ARG A 164 -13.24 -13.12 4.19
C ARG A 164 -12.14 -14.04 4.72
N PHE A 165 -12.04 -15.26 4.19
CA PHE A 165 -11.00 -16.21 4.62
C PHE A 165 -9.59 -15.72 4.32
N ALA A 166 -9.38 -15.06 3.17
CA ALA A 166 -8.12 -14.45 2.82
C ALA A 166 -7.76 -13.33 3.81
N LEU A 167 -8.72 -12.47 4.13
CA LEU A 167 -8.53 -11.37 5.07
C LEU A 167 -8.18 -11.88 6.48
N ASP A 168 -8.86 -12.91 6.97
CA ASP A 168 -8.58 -13.50 8.28
C ASP A 168 -7.11 -14.01 8.35
N GLY A 169 -6.54 -14.53 7.25
CA GLY A 169 -5.12 -14.92 7.18
C GLY A 169 -4.13 -13.74 7.11
N MET A 170 -4.59 -12.56 6.70
CA MET A 170 -3.75 -11.36 6.53
C MET A 170 -3.64 -10.51 7.81
N VAL A 171 -4.62 -10.58 8.72
CA VAL A 171 -4.67 -9.78 9.97
C VAL A 171 -3.70 -10.36 11.00
N ARG A 172 -2.42 -10.01 10.88
CA ARG A 172 -1.32 -10.45 11.75
C ARG A 172 -0.26 -9.35 11.86
N TYR A 173 0.54 -9.35 12.93
CA TYR A 173 1.64 -8.38 13.08
C TYR A 173 2.69 -8.57 11.97
N PRO A 174 3.24 -7.51 11.34
CA PRO A 174 3.00 -6.08 11.60
C PRO A 174 1.86 -5.46 10.77
N VAL A 175 1.29 -6.19 9.82
CA VAL A 175 0.34 -5.68 8.83
C VAL A 175 -1.02 -5.34 9.45
N GLY A 176 -1.47 -6.10 10.45
CA GLY A 176 -2.78 -5.93 11.09
C GLY A 176 -2.74 -5.33 12.48
N ASP A 177 -1.63 -4.68 12.87
CA ASP A 177 -1.37 -4.25 14.25
C ASP A 177 -2.47 -3.32 14.82
N ASP A 178 -2.83 -2.27 14.08
CA ASP A 178 -3.96 -1.37 14.36
C ASP A 178 -5.30 -2.09 14.54
N ILE A 179 -5.59 -3.09 13.71
CA ILE A 179 -6.83 -3.87 13.78
C ILE A 179 -6.83 -4.76 15.02
N MET A 180 -5.68 -5.35 15.36
CA MET A 180 -5.52 -6.17 16.56
C MET A 180 -5.60 -5.32 17.84
N MET A 181 -4.98 -4.14 17.85
CA MET A 181 -5.07 -3.18 18.95
C MET A 181 -6.51 -2.74 19.18
N ALA A 182 -7.23 -2.35 18.11
CA ALA A 182 -8.65 -2.02 18.18
C ALA A 182 -9.50 -3.20 18.71
N ALA A 183 -9.21 -4.43 18.29
CA ALA A 183 -9.90 -5.62 18.77
C ALA A 183 -9.57 -5.97 20.24
N SER A 184 -8.38 -5.61 20.71
CA SER A 184 -7.94 -5.84 22.10
C SER A 184 -8.55 -4.86 23.11
N GLY A 185 -9.23 -3.80 22.65
CA GLY A 185 -9.86 -2.80 23.51
C GLY A 185 -8.88 -1.86 24.20
N VAL A 186 -7.60 -1.86 23.82
CA VAL A 186 -6.63 -0.84 24.22
C VAL A 186 -6.92 0.40 23.37
N VAL A 187 -7.94 1.15 23.78
CA VAL A 187 -8.16 2.52 23.31
C VAL A 187 -6.98 3.31 23.83
N ASP A 188 -6.18 3.90 22.94
CA ASP A 188 -5.18 4.88 23.29
C ASP A 188 -5.87 6.11 23.87
N GLY A 189 -6.15 6.04 25.18
CA GLY A 189 -6.47 7.17 26.02
C GLY A 189 -5.21 7.49 26.80
N THR A 190 -4.37 8.37 26.23
CA THR A 190 -3.59 9.45 26.88
C THR A 190 -2.40 9.81 25.98
N ALA A 191 -2.66 10.64 24.97
CA ALA A 191 -1.73 11.74 24.71
C ALA A 191 -2.30 12.95 25.48
N ASP A 192 -2.19 12.89 26.81
CA ASP A 192 -2.08 14.12 27.59
C ASP A 192 -0.71 14.68 27.20
N ASP A 193 -0.72 15.58 26.22
CA ASP A 193 0.38 16.51 26.01
C ASP A 193 0.43 17.41 27.25
N ASP A 194 1.06 16.91 28.32
CA ASP A 194 1.73 17.71 29.33
C ASP A 194 2.85 18.50 28.62
N TYR A 195 2.46 19.56 27.91
CA TYR A 195 3.37 20.68 27.69
C TYR A 195 3.49 21.39 29.04
N ASP A 196 4.64 21.18 29.68
CA ASP A 196 5.12 21.92 30.83
C ASP A 196 4.91 23.43 30.62
N ASP A 197 3.88 23.94 31.29
CA ASP A 197 3.66 25.34 31.63
C ASP A 197 4.67 25.73 32.71
N GLU A 198 5.90 26.04 32.30
CA GLU A 198 6.77 26.90 33.09
C GLU A 198 6.58 28.35 32.61
N GLY A 199 5.75 29.07 33.36
CA GLY A 199 5.59 30.50 33.25
C GLY A 199 6.75 31.30 33.85
N GLU A 200 6.51 32.61 33.87
CA GLU A 200 7.31 33.73 34.36
C GLU A 200 8.27 34.32 33.32
N ASP A 201 8.30 35.63 33.04
CA ASP A 201 7.52 36.78 33.45
C ASP A 201 8.06 38.01 32.65
N ASP A 202 7.28 39.08 32.67
CA ASP A 202 7.72 40.48 32.64
C ASP A 202 8.12 41.19 31.32
N ASP A 203 7.20 42.10 30.95
CA ASP A 203 7.41 43.55 30.85
C ASP A 203 7.52 44.26 29.48
N ASP A 204 6.74 45.34 29.46
CA ASP A 204 6.86 46.60 28.73
C ASP A 204 6.25 46.74 27.31
N ASP A 205 5.06 47.34 27.33
CA ASP A 205 4.74 48.64 26.74
C ASP A 205 5.03 48.87 25.23
N VAL A 206 3.96 49.16 24.48
CA VAL A 206 3.57 50.54 24.08
C VAL A 206 2.48 50.42 22.99
N VAL A 207 1.36 51.08 23.28
CA VAL A 207 0.28 51.40 22.35
C VAL A 207 0.78 52.21 21.15
N ASP A 208 0.40 51.84 19.93
CA ASP A 208 0.04 52.87 18.95
C ASP A 208 -1.04 52.38 17.99
N ALA A 209 -2.15 53.12 18.04
CA ALA A 209 -3.34 52.91 17.23
C ALA A 209 -3.40 54.03 16.20
N ALA A 210 -3.16 53.71 14.93
CA ALA A 210 -3.56 54.58 13.84
C ALA A 210 -3.73 53.81 12.52
N ALA A 211 -4.99 53.78 12.08
CA ALA A 211 -5.47 53.81 10.70
C ALA A 211 -5.06 52.67 9.74
N LEU A 212 -6.07 52.01 9.15
CA LEU A 212 -6.41 52.22 7.75
C LEU A 212 -7.81 51.64 7.45
N ASP A 213 -8.66 52.53 6.93
CA ASP A 213 -9.98 52.26 6.34
C ASP A 213 -9.92 51.23 5.19
N GLY A 214 -11.03 50.55 4.95
CA GLY A 214 -11.20 49.74 3.74
C GLY A 214 -12.52 48.99 3.69
N GLU A 215 -13.60 49.72 3.41
CA GLU A 215 -14.93 49.21 3.06
C GLU A 215 -14.90 48.22 1.87
N GLY A 216 -15.80 47.24 1.88
CA GLY A 216 -15.97 46.27 0.81
C GLY A 216 -17.18 45.37 1.01
N GLU A 217 -18.37 45.97 0.95
CA GLU A 217 -19.65 45.28 0.81
C GLU A 217 -19.72 44.56 -0.54
N GLY A 218 -20.23 43.33 -0.53
CA GLY A 218 -20.47 42.52 -1.73
C GLY A 218 -21.59 41.54 -1.46
N GLU A 219 -22.83 42.02 -1.58
CA GLU A 219 -24.04 41.22 -1.72
C GLU A 219 -23.94 40.33 -2.96
N TYR A 220 -24.28 39.05 -2.81
CA TYR A 220 -24.69 38.21 -3.94
C TYR A 220 -26.13 37.84 -3.71
N GLU A 221 -27.01 38.48 -4.48
CA GLU A 221 -28.42 38.16 -4.59
C GLU A 221 -28.60 36.82 -5.32
N ASP A 222 -29.59 36.08 -4.83
CA ASP A 222 -30.21 34.92 -5.44
C ASP A 222 -30.82 35.29 -6.81
N GLU A 223 -30.64 34.43 -7.82
CA GLU A 223 -31.60 34.33 -8.93
C GLU A 223 -31.87 32.85 -9.26
N ASP A 224 -33.17 32.60 -9.37
CA ASP A 224 -33.88 31.34 -9.53
C ASP A 224 -33.67 30.63 -10.89
N GLU A 225 -34.02 29.34 -10.86
CA GLU A 225 -34.77 28.56 -11.88
C GLU A 225 -34.40 28.71 -13.37
N ASP A 226 -34.03 27.57 -14.00
CA ASP A 226 -34.73 27.12 -15.20
C ASP A 226 -34.51 25.62 -15.49
N GLU A 227 -35.62 24.91 -15.30
CA GLU A 227 -36.19 23.80 -16.06
C GLU A 227 -35.55 23.51 -17.44
N TYR A 228 -35.09 22.27 -17.66
CA TYR A 228 -35.02 21.67 -18.99
C TYR A 228 -35.63 20.26 -19.01
N VAL A 229 -36.61 20.15 -19.90
CA VAL A 229 -37.43 18.99 -20.31
C VAL A 229 -36.62 17.89 -20.95
#